data_AF-A0A9X4AGZ0-F1
#
_entry.id   AF-A0A9X4AGZ0-F1
#
_cell.length_a   1.000
_cell.length_b   1.000
_cell.length_c   1.000
_cell.angle_alpha   90.00
_cell.angle_beta   90.00
_cell.angle_gamma   90.00
#
_symmetry.space_group_name_H-M   'P 1'
#
loop_
_entity.id
_entity.type
_entity.pdbx_description
1 polymer ?
#
loop_
_entity_poly.entity_id
_entity_poly.type
_entity_poly.pdbx_seq_one_letter_code
_entity_poly.pdbx_strand_id
1 'polypeptide(L)' 'MDFYEQLPDDLLIEFYYEINKTIKKGNIKKTTYYELGLLISVMNRRGIPVDPSHCQAG' A
#
# COMPACT_ATOMS: atom_id res chain seq x y z
N MET A 1 -2.19 -18.12 3.56
CA MET A 1 -1.12 -17.14 3.79
C MET A 1 -1.24 -16.12 2.68
N ASP A 2 -1.55 -14.88 3.03
CA ASP A 2 -1.64 -13.80 2.06
C ASP A 2 -0.24 -13.43 1.55
N PHE A 3 -0.10 -13.15 0.26
CA PHE A 3 1.18 -12.78 -0.40
C PHE A 3 1.96 -11.72 0.38
N TYR A 4 1.27 -10.68 0.86
CA TYR A 4 1.86 -9.60 1.64
C TYR A 4 2.41 -10.05 3.01
N GLU A 5 1.87 -11.12 3.62
CA GLU A 5 2.39 -11.63 4.90
C GLU A 5 3.78 -12.26 4.80
N GLN A 6 4.23 -12.59 3.59
CA GLN A 6 5.53 -13.22 3.34
C GLN A 6 6.61 -12.22 2.91
N LEU A 7 6.23 -10.98 2.59
CA LEU A 7 7.18 -9.99 2.12
C LEU A 7 8.00 -9.40 3.27
N PRO A 8 9.26 -9.01 3.04
CA PRO A 8 10.02 -8.11 3.92
C PRO A 8 9.34 -6.74 4.03
N ASP A 9 9.60 -6.05 5.15
CA ASP A 9 8.99 -4.76 5.45
C ASP A 9 9.34 -3.68 4.41
N ASP A 10 10.58 -3.65 3.91
CA ASP A 10 11.01 -2.71 2.88
C ASP A 10 10.18 -2.86 1.59
N LEU A 11 9.89 -4.11 1.19
CA LEU A 11 9.05 -4.36 0.01
C LEU A 11 7.60 -3.94 0.25
N LEU A 12 7.06 -4.12 1.46
CA LEU A 12 5.71 -3.64 1.79
C LEU A 12 5.60 -2.12 1.63
N ILE A 13 6.63 -1.39 2.06
CA ILE A 13 6.71 0.06 1.94
C ILE A 13 6.80 0.48 0.46
N GLU A 14 7.64 -0.17 -0.35
CA GLU A 14 7.73 0.10 -1.78
C GLU A 14 6.40 -0.16 -2.52
N PHE A 15 5.74 -1.28 -2.23
CA PHE A 15 4.43 -1.59 -2.80
C PHE A 15 3.39 -0.52 -2.41
N TYR A 16 3.41 -0.05 -1.18
CA TYR A 16 2.50 0.99 -0.71
C TYR A 16 2.67 2.27 -1.54
N TYR A 17 3.92 2.69 -1.79
CA TYR A 17 4.20 3.88 -2.59
C TYR A 17 3.78 3.72 -4.06
N GLU A 18 4.07 2.59 -4.71
CA GLU A 18 3.70 2.38 -6.11
C GLU A 18 2.17 2.25 -6.31
N ILE A 19 1.46 1.64 -5.36
CA ILE A 19 -0.01 1.61 -5.37
C ILE A 19 -0.57 3.04 -5.23
N ASN A 20 -0.09 3.83 -4.27
CA ASN A 20 -0.55 5.22 -4.10
C ASN A 20 -0.22 6.10 -5.31
N LYS A 21 0.95 5.93 -5.93
CA LYS A 21 1.34 6.62 -7.16
C LYS A 21 0.43 6.25 -8.33
N THR A 22 0.00 4.98 -8.42
CA THR A 22 -0.96 4.53 -9.43
C THR A 22 -2.34 5.16 -9.22
N ILE A 23 -2.79 5.24 -7.97
CA ILE A 23 -4.03 5.94 -7.57
C ILE A 23 -3.96 7.42 -7.97
N LYS A 24 -2.87 8.12 -7.62
CA LYS A 24 -2.66 9.54 -7.98
C LYS A 24 -2.67 9.78 -9.49
N LYS A 25 -2.11 8.86 -10.28
CA LYS A 25 -2.10 8.95 -11.74
C LYS A 25 -3.46 8.68 -12.38
N GLY A 26 -4.47 8.27 -11.61
CA GLY A 26 -5.83 7.99 -12.10
C GLY A 26 -5.96 6.69 -12.89
N ASN A 27 -4.93 5.85 -12.96
CA ASN A 27 -4.97 4.56 -13.66
C ASN A 27 -5.43 3.45 -12.69
N ILE A 28 -6.62 3.60 -12.14
CA ILE A 28 -7.11 2.80 -11.00
C ILE A 28 -8.05 1.71 -11.49
N LYS A 29 -7.78 0.47 -11.07
CA LYS A 29 -8.74 -0.64 -11.19
C LYS A 29 -9.43 -0.85 -9.84
N LYS A 30 -10.64 -1.40 -9.83
CA LYS A 30 -11.34 -1.75 -8.57
C LYS A 30 -10.49 -2.63 -7.65
N THR A 31 -9.66 -3.50 -8.24
CA THR A 31 -8.72 -4.37 -7.53
C THR A 31 -7.61 -3.60 -6.80
N THR A 32 -7.22 -2.42 -7.28
CA THR A 32 -6.15 -1.60 -6.66
C THR A 32 -6.48 -1.22 -5.21
N TYR A 33 -7.74 -0.86 -4.93
CA TYR A 33 -8.16 -0.54 -3.56
C TYR A 33 -8.23 -1.77 -2.66
N TYR A 34 -8.50 -2.95 -3.23
CA TYR A 34 -8.50 -4.21 -2.51
C TYR A 34 -7.07 -4.60 -2.09
N GLU A 35 -6.12 -4.56 -3.02
CA GLU A 35 -4.69 -4.76 -2.76
C GLU A 35 -4.16 -3.77 -1.71
N LEU A 36 -4.54 -2.49 -1.83
CA LEU A 36 -4.17 -1.47 -0.84
C LEU A 36 -4.67 -1.81 0.57
N GLY A 37 -5.91 -2.28 0.70
CA GLY A 37 -6.48 -2.68 1.99
C GLY A 37 -5.75 -3.87 2.62
N LEU A 38 -5.41 -4.89 1.81
CA LEU A 38 -4.64 -6.05 2.27
C LEU A 38 -3.24 -5.63 2.73
N LEU A 39 -2.57 -4.80 1.94
CA LEU A 39 -1.24 -4.28 2.26
C LEU A 39 -1.24 -3.48 3.58
N ILE A 40 -2.16 -2.53 3.73
CA ILE A 40 -2.31 -1.72 4.95
C ILE A 40 -2.60 -2.61 6.17
N SER A 41 -3.44 -3.65 6.02
CA SER A 41 -3.72 -4.60 7.09
C SER A 41 -2.46 -5.33 7.58
N VAL A 42 -1.59 -5.77 6.66
CA VAL A 42 -0.29 -6.38 7.03
C VAL A 42 0.64 -5.37 7.68
N MET A 43 0.79 -4.18 7.09
CA MET A 43 1.65 -3.12 7.63
C MET A 43 1.25 -2.73 9.06
N ASN A 44 -0.06 -2.57 9.32
CA ASN A 44 -0.59 -2.28 10.65
C ASN A 44 -0.30 -3.40 11.65
N ARG A 45 -0.47 -4.67 11.26
CA ARG A 45 -0.17 -5.83 12.13
C ARG A 45 1.31 -5.91 12.50
N ARG A 46 2.20 -5.39 11.65
CA ARG A 46 3.65 -5.34 11.87
C ARG A 46 4.14 -4.05 12.54
N GLY A 47 3.25 -3.10 12.80
CA GLY A 47 3.62 -1.80 13.37
C GLY A 47 4.38 -0.89 12.40
N ILE A 48 4.28 -1.13 11.10
CA ILE A 48 4.87 -0.29 10.06
C ILE A 48 3.96 0.93 9.87
N PRO A 49 4.46 2.17 10.08
CA PRO A 49 3.63 3.35 9.93
C PRO A 49 3.20 3.54 8.48
N VAL A 50 1.91 3.65 8.26
CA VAL A 50 1.33 4.07 6.98
C VAL A 50 1.29 5.59 6.99
N ASP A 51 2.08 6.24 6.15
CA ASP A 51 2.09 7.70 6.07
C ASP A 51 1.01 8.22 5.11
N PRO A 52 -0.11 8.77 5.61
CA PRO A 52 -1.15 9.35 4.77
C PRO A 52 -0.70 10.64 4.08
N SER A 53 0.38 11.29 4.55
CA SER A 53 0.84 12.58 4.02
C SER A 53 1.56 12.47 2.67
N HIS A 54 1.91 11.26 2.22
CA HIS A 54 2.33 11.03 0.84
C HIS A 54 1.17 11.06 -0.17
N CYS A 55 -0.09 11.19 0.27
CA CYS A 55 -1.18 11.76 -0.53
C CYS A 55 -1.16 13.29 -0.49
N GLN A 56 -0.05 13.93 -0.86
CA GLN A 56 -0.08 15.34 -1.25
C GLN A 56 -1.04 15.50 -2.43
N ALA A 57 -2.25 15.98 -2.13
CA ALA A 57 -2.99 16.90 -2.99
C ALA A 57 -2.12 18.15 -3.18
N GLY A 58 -2.16 18.70 -4.39
CA GLY A 58 -1.26 19.77 -4.85
C GLY A 58 -1.35 21.07 -4.07
#